data_AF-A0A7S9E0C4-F1
#
_entry.id   AF-A0A7S9E0C4-F1
#
_cell.length_a   1.000
_cell.length_b   1.000
_cell.length_c   1.000
_cell.angle_alpha   90.00
_cell.angle_beta   90.00
_cell.angle_gamma   90.00
#
_symmetry.space_group_name_H-M   'P 1'
#
loop_
_entity.id
_entity.type
_entity.pdbx_description
1 polymer ?
#
loop_
_entity_poly.entity_id
_entity_poly.type
_entity_poly.pdbx_seq_one_letter_code
_entity_poly.pdbx_strand_id
1 'polypeptide(L)'
;MRYTLEDIEDLEAIITPMKDQWRAGDMQALHDTAMGDVAEQYPQVYDDLLVNRNHNWIPKIEAMMKSPEVELVLVGTLHMPGNEGVLALLKQKGYTLTQLH
;
A
#
# COMPACT_ATOMS: atom_id res chain seq x y z
N MET A 1 -22.37 2.71 -13.54
CA MET A 1 -21.42 3.51 -12.75
C MET A 1 -21.95 4.94 -12.68
N ARG A 2 -22.80 5.22 -11.69
CA ARG A 2 -23.35 6.56 -11.42
C ARG A 2 -22.95 6.89 -9.99
N TYR A 3 -21.77 7.49 -9.83
CA TYR A 3 -21.33 8.03 -8.55
C TYR A 3 -22.20 9.25 -8.21
N THR A 4 -22.82 9.29 -7.03
CA THR A 4 -23.70 10.39 -6.58
C THR A 4 -22.97 11.32 -5.61
N LEU A 5 -23.60 12.44 -5.22
CA LEU A 5 -23.08 13.36 -4.22
C LEU A 5 -22.99 12.73 -2.81
N GLU A 6 -23.82 11.73 -2.53
CA GLU A 6 -23.82 10.98 -1.26
C GLU A 6 -22.52 10.16 -1.11
N ASP A 7 -22.05 9.55 -2.21
CA ASP A 7 -20.77 8.80 -2.22
C ASP A 7 -19.56 9.70 -1.90
N ILE A 8 -19.66 11.02 -2.10
CA ILE A 8 -18.57 11.97 -1.80
C ILE A 8 -18.44 12.19 -0.28
N GLU A 9 -19.55 12.19 0.45
CA GLU A 9 -19.53 12.31 1.92
C GLU A 9 -18.90 11.04 2.54
N ASP A 10 -19.22 9.87 1.97
CA ASP A 10 -18.61 8.60 2.38
C ASP A 10 -17.11 8.53 2.05
N LEU A 11 -16.69 9.14 0.93
CA LEU A 11 -15.27 9.25 0.57
C LEU A 11 -14.48 10.08 1.59
N GLU A 12 -15.06 11.17 2.12
CA GLU A 12 -14.38 11.98 3.15
C GLU A 12 -14.14 11.17 4.43
N ALA A 13 -15.13 10.36 4.82
CA ALA A 13 -15.06 9.48 5.98
C ALA A 13 -13.97 8.41 5.86
N ILE A 14 -13.59 8.02 4.64
CA ILE A 14 -12.53 7.03 4.38
C ILE A 14 -11.17 7.71 4.18
N ILE A 15 -11.11 8.77 3.36
CA ILE A 15 -9.85 9.44 2.97
C ILE A 15 -9.21 10.15 4.17
N THR A 16 -10.00 10.76 5.05
CA THR A 16 -9.45 11.52 6.19
C THR A 16 -8.69 10.61 7.15
N PRO A 17 -9.27 9.50 7.67
CA PRO A 17 -8.53 8.53 8.47
C PRO A 17 -7.33 7.94 7.74
N MET A 18 -7.46 7.54 6.48
CA MET A 18 -6.33 6.99 5.70
C MET A 18 -5.15 7.96 5.64
N LYS A 19 -5.42 9.24 5.42
CA LYS A 19 -4.40 10.30 5.38
C LYS A 19 -3.70 10.46 6.73
N ASP A 20 -4.46 10.42 7.82
CA ASP A 20 -3.90 10.60 9.16
C ASP A 20 -3.08 9.37 9.60
N GLN A 21 -3.57 8.17 9.31
CA GLN A 21 -2.86 6.90 9.52
C GLN A 21 -1.57 6.83 8.71
N TRP A 22 -1.62 7.25 7.43
CA TRP A 22 -0.43 7.37 6.60
C TRP A 22 0.62 8.29 7.20
N ARG A 23 0.21 9.48 7.68
CA ARG A 23 1.13 10.44 8.31
C ARG A 23 1.72 9.93 9.62
N ALA A 24 0.96 9.15 10.38
CA ALA A 24 1.44 8.51 11.60
C ALA A 24 2.37 7.32 11.33
N GLY A 25 2.37 6.78 10.10
CA GLY A 25 3.05 5.53 9.77
C GLY A 25 2.35 4.28 10.31
N ASP A 26 1.07 4.39 10.69
CA ASP A 26 0.28 3.27 11.21
C ASP A 26 -0.20 2.38 10.05
N MET A 27 0.68 1.49 9.61
CA MET A 27 0.39 0.59 8.49
C MET A 27 -0.70 -0.43 8.81
N GLN A 28 -0.92 -0.78 10.09
CA GLN A 28 -1.99 -1.71 10.45
C GLN A 28 -3.34 -1.01 10.33
N ALA A 29 -3.48 0.17 10.93
CA ALA A 29 -4.72 0.93 10.82
C ALA A 29 -5.04 1.30 9.37
N LEU A 30 -4.03 1.62 8.56
CA LEU A 30 -4.19 1.88 7.13
C LEU A 30 -4.66 0.63 6.35
N HIS A 31 -4.16 -0.55 6.70
CA HIS A 31 -4.63 -1.82 6.12
C HIS A 31 -6.11 -2.04 6.44
N ASP A 32 -6.47 -1.93 7.72
CA ASP A 32 -7.81 -2.25 8.20
C ASP A 32 -8.84 -1.28 7.61
N THR A 33 -8.50 0.01 7.54
CA THR A 33 -9.38 1.06 7.02
C THR A 33 -9.60 0.96 5.51
N ALA A 34 -8.56 0.58 4.75
CA ALA A 34 -8.60 0.68 3.29
C ALA A 34 -8.73 -0.66 2.56
N MET A 35 -8.48 -1.79 3.22
CA MET A 35 -8.33 -3.09 2.55
C MET A 35 -9.00 -4.28 3.22
N GLY A 36 -9.31 -4.22 4.53
CA GLY A 36 -9.78 -5.39 5.28
C GLY A 36 -10.92 -6.13 4.58
N ASP A 37 -11.94 -5.38 4.18
CA ASP A 37 -13.11 -5.96 3.51
C ASP A 37 -12.86 -6.29 2.03
N VAL A 38 -12.00 -5.52 1.34
CA VAL A 38 -11.77 -5.68 -0.11
C VAL A 38 -11.04 -6.98 -0.42
N ALA A 39 -10.03 -7.33 0.38
CA ALA A 39 -9.26 -8.56 0.17
C ALA A 39 -10.14 -9.81 0.35
N GLU A 40 -11.08 -9.78 1.30
CA GLU A 40 -11.99 -10.90 1.57
C GLU A 40 -13.16 -10.97 0.57
N GLN A 41 -13.78 -9.83 0.26
CA GLN A 41 -14.98 -9.79 -0.58
C GLN A 41 -14.65 -9.85 -2.07
N TYR A 42 -13.50 -9.31 -2.48
CA TYR A 42 -13.10 -9.19 -3.88
C TYR A 42 -11.63 -9.61 -4.10
N PRO A 43 -11.29 -10.88 -3.81
CA PRO A 43 -9.89 -11.35 -3.81
C PRO A 43 -9.19 -11.15 -5.16
N GLN A 44 -9.89 -11.38 -6.28
CA GLN A 44 -9.31 -11.15 -7.62
C GLN A 44 -8.97 -9.67 -7.87
N VAL A 45 -9.80 -8.75 -7.37
CA VAL A 45 -9.55 -7.31 -7.51
C VAL A 45 -8.36 -6.91 -6.65
N TYR A 46 -8.28 -7.43 -5.43
CA TYR A 46 -7.13 -7.22 -4.54
C TYR A 46 -5.83 -7.73 -5.18
N ASP A 47 -5.85 -8.93 -5.75
CA ASP A 47 -4.69 -9.52 -6.39
C ASP A 47 -4.20 -8.70 -7.59
N ASP A 48 -5.10 -8.31 -8.47
CA ASP A 48 -4.76 -7.57 -9.69
C ASP A 48 -4.31 -6.13 -9.41
N LEU A 49 -4.95 -5.46 -8.46
CA LEU A 49 -4.64 -4.06 -8.15
C LEU A 49 -3.39 -3.92 -7.28
N LEU A 50 -3.08 -4.90 -6.43
CA LEU A 50 -2.06 -4.78 -5.40
C LEU A 50 -1.04 -5.91 -5.42
N VAL A 51 -1.46 -7.15 -5.16
CA VAL A 51 -0.54 -8.27 -4.90
C VAL A 51 0.38 -8.52 -6.10
N ASN A 52 -0.19 -8.77 -7.28
CA ASN A 52 0.57 -9.07 -8.49
C ASN A 52 1.52 -7.92 -8.86
N ARG A 53 1.09 -6.67 -8.66
CA ARG A 53 1.91 -5.49 -8.93
C ARG A 53 3.07 -5.36 -7.94
N ASN A 54 2.80 -5.56 -6.65
CA ASN A 54 3.82 -5.51 -5.60
C ASN A 54 4.90 -6.57 -5.85
N HIS A 55 4.51 -7.82 -6.09
CA HIS A 55 5.45 -8.92 -6.42
C HIS A 55 6.30 -8.61 -7.66
N ASN A 56 5.69 -8.03 -8.71
CA ASN A 56 6.41 -7.63 -9.91
C ASN A 56 7.36 -6.43 -9.70
N TRP A 57 7.15 -5.63 -8.67
CA TRP A 57 8.01 -4.50 -8.33
C TRP A 57 9.21 -4.88 -7.49
N ILE A 58 9.10 -5.87 -6.59
CA ILE A 58 10.19 -6.24 -5.69
C ILE A 58 11.52 -6.49 -6.43
N PRO A 59 11.59 -7.31 -7.51
CA PRO A 59 12.86 -7.51 -8.23
C PRO A 59 13.43 -6.21 -8.83
N LYS A 60 12.57 -5.27 -9.23
CA LYS A 60 12.98 -3.98 -9.78
C LYS A 60 13.54 -3.07 -8.69
N ILE A 61 12.89 -3.05 -7.52
CA ILE A 61 13.36 -2.33 -6.34
C ILE A 61 14.71 -2.87 -5.88
N GLU A 62 14.87 -4.19 -5.82
CA GLU A 62 16.16 -4.82 -5.48
C GLU A 62 17.26 -4.52 -6.51
N ALA A 63 16.91 -4.39 -7.80
CA ALA A 63 17.85 -3.97 -8.83
C ALA A 63 18.27 -2.50 -8.67
N MET A 64 17.29 -1.61 -8.38
CA MET A 64 17.54 -0.20 -8.08
C MET A 64 18.45 -0.01 -6.86
N MET A 65 18.28 -0.83 -5.81
CA MET A 65 19.15 -0.77 -4.62
C MET A 65 20.62 -1.17 -4.88
N LYS A 66 20.93 -1.78 -6.03
CA LYS A 66 22.30 -2.16 -6.41
C LYS A 66 22.99 -1.10 -7.27
N SER A 67 22.27 -0.08 -7.72
CA SER A 67 22.85 1.02 -8.47
C SER A 67 23.53 2.01 -7.51
N PRO A 68 24.57 2.74 -7.95
CA PRO A 68 25.19 3.79 -7.13
C PRO A 68 24.35 5.07 -7.03
N GLU A 69 23.32 5.22 -7.87
CA GLU A 69 22.43 6.37 -7.87
C GLU A 69 21.42 6.36 -6.70
N VAL A 70 20.89 7.54 -6.39
CA VAL A 70 19.76 7.67 -5.45
C VAL A 70 18.46 7.49 -6.21
N GLU A 71 17.72 6.43 -5.87
CA GLU A 71 16.47 6.06 -6.52
C GLU A 71 15.26 6.48 -5.67
N LEU A 72 14.21 7.02 -6.30
CA LEU A 72 12.95 7.38 -5.64
C LEU A 72 11.83 6.45 -6.13
N VAL A 73 11.26 5.66 -5.21
CA VAL A 73 10.10 4.81 -5.49
C VAL A 73 8.83 5.54 -5.03
N LEU A 74 8.02 5.99 -5.99
CA LEU A 74 6.74 6.65 -5.74
C LEU A 74 5.58 5.69 -6.02
N VAL A 75 4.79 5.36 -5.00
CA VAL A 75 3.64 4.46 -5.09
C VAL A 75 2.47 5.00 -4.28
N GLY A 76 1.25 4.52 -4.58
CA GLY A 76 0.08 4.78 -3.75
C GLY A 76 0.24 4.13 -2.36
N THR A 77 -0.33 4.76 -1.33
CA THR A 77 -0.18 4.34 0.08
C THR A 77 -0.63 2.90 0.32
N LEU A 78 -1.64 2.45 -0.42
CA LEU A 78 -2.17 1.09 -0.42
C LEU A 78 -1.15 0.02 -0.81
N HIS A 79 -0.07 0.35 -1.50
CA HIS A 79 0.95 -0.65 -1.81
C HIS A 79 1.84 -1.02 -0.62
N MET A 80 1.79 -0.28 0.48
CA MET A 80 2.69 -0.46 1.63
C MET A 80 2.21 -1.47 2.69
N PRO A 81 0.94 -1.42 3.16
CA PRO A 81 0.49 -2.23 4.30
C PRO A 81 0.15 -3.68 3.95
N GLY A 82 -0.03 -4.52 4.97
CA GLY A 82 -0.43 -5.92 4.84
C GLY A 82 0.72 -6.88 4.48
N ASN A 83 0.42 -8.19 4.50
CA ASN A 83 1.42 -9.25 4.25
C ASN A 83 1.93 -9.27 2.80
N GLU A 84 1.09 -8.83 1.87
CA GLU A 84 1.43 -8.69 0.44
C GLU A 84 1.89 -7.26 0.09
N GLY A 85 2.02 -6.39 1.09
CA GLY A 85 2.52 -5.03 0.94
C GLY A 85 4.03 -5.01 0.70
N VAL A 86 4.51 -3.97 0.01
CA VAL A 86 5.94 -3.80 -0.34
C VAL A 86 6.84 -3.88 0.90
N LEU A 87 6.41 -3.33 2.03
CA LEU A 87 7.19 -3.37 3.28
C LEU A 87 7.35 -4.80 3.80
N ALA A 88 6.28 -5.59 3.80
CA ALA A 88 6.34 -6.98 4.25
C ALA A 88 7.19 -7.84 3.30
N LEU A 89 7.01 -7.67 2.00
CA LEU A 89 7.78 -8.40 0.99
C LEU A 89 9.28 -8.08 1.07
N LEU A 90 9.67 -6.81 1.28
CA LEU A 90 11.08 -6.46 1.48
C LEU A 90 11.64 -7.06 2.78
N LYS A 91 10.87 -7.05 3.88
CA LYS A 91 11.30 -7.73 5.12
C LYS A 91 11.54 -9.23 4.90
N GLN A 92 10.67 -9.91 4.15
CA GLN A 92 10.82 -11.33 3.81
C GLN A 92 12.08 -11.61 2.97
N LYS A 93 12.54 -10.65 2.17
CA LYS A 93 13.81 -10.72 1.42
C LYS A 93 15.05 -10.46 2.30
N GLY A 94 14.87 -10.15 3.58
CA GLY A 94 15.94 -9.91 4.53
C GLY A 94 16.35 -8.44 4.69
N TYR A 95 15.60 -7.49 4.12
CA TYR A 95 15.86 -6.07 4.31
C TYR A 95 15.40 -5.59 5.68
N THR A 96 16.20 -4.72 6.30
CA THR A 96 15.81 -3.99 7.51
C THR A 96 15.09 -2.71 7.10
N LEU A 97 13.91 -2.48 7.67
CA LEU A 97 13.12 -1.29 7.40
C LEU A 97 13.23 -0.30 8.54
N THR A 98 13.49 0.95 8.19
CA THR A 98 13.53 2.08 9.12
C THR A 98 12.55 3.14 8.64
N GLN A 99 11.57 3.47 9.47
CA GLN A 99 10.68 4.61 9.21
C GLN A 99 11.45 5.89 9.49
N LEU A 100 11.47 6.80 8.52
CA LEU A 100 12.01 8.14 8.67
C LEU A 100 10.90 9.08 9.16
N HIS A 101 11.24 9.98 10.07
CA HIS A 101 10.34 10.89 10.78
C HIS A 101 10.22 12.23 10.07
#